data_AF-A0AAJ0MC24-F1
#
_entry.id   AF-A0AAJ0MC24-F1
#
_cell.length_a   1.000
_cell.length_b   1.000
_cell.length_c   1.000
_cell.angle_alpha   90.00
_cell.angle_beta   90.00
_cell.angle_gamma   90.00
#
_symmetry.space_group_name_H-M   'P 1'
#
loop_
_entity.id
_entity.type
_entity.pdbx_description
1 polymer ?
#
loop_
_entity_poly.entity_id
_entity_poly.type
_entity_poly.pdbx_seq_one_letter_code
_entity_poly.pdbx_strand_id
1 'polypeptide(L)'
;MAREFQVDVPSLQGIQNIDSWKRAIKFALQLRCLTMYIDKGVPEPEGDDEKAQWEKDRAFISAILLKSIVDEIDVIGPMKDSGWDPSEKDPKKTYDLIIKSVVFLEKSDMSYLLHDFTHMHRQNYPSLRSYIAKANYLKERLKVAGYGLGENQEVAIVLWGLKDTHPDHHADWIQKFNGGSLTWAALMNDLQAMSVVESRNYRRPKASTSVKSTGSEMSS
;
A
#
# COMPACT_ATOMS: atom_id res chain seq x y z
N MET A 1 -30.66 16.40 -34.61
CA MET A 1 -29.64 15.48 -34.08
C MET A 1 -29.26 15.94 -32.70
N ALA A 2 -29.70 15.24 -31.65
CA ALA A 2 -29.25 15.54 -30.29
C ALA A 2 -27.79 15.11 -30.15
N ARG A 3 -26.91 16.02 -29.73
CA ARG A 3 -25.56 15.63 -29.29
C ARG A 3 -25.74 14.68 -28.11
N GLU A 4 -25.42 13.41 -28.29
CA GLU A 4 -25.32 12.50 -27.15
C GLU A 4 -24.26 13.08 -26.21
N PHE A 5 -24.68 13.51 -25.02
CA PHE A 5 -23.75 13.89 -23.96
C PHE A 5 -23.02 12.63 -23.53
N GLN A 6 -21.81 12.43 -24.05
CA GLN A 6 -20.93 11.36 -23.63
C GLN A 6 -20.20 11.82 -22.38
N VAL A 7 -20.60 11.28 -21.22
CA VAL A 7 -19.85 11.45 -19.98
C VAL A 7 -18.62 10.57 -20.07
N ASP A 8 -17.45 11.18 -19.97
CA ASP A 8 -16.20 10.44 -19.90
C ASP A 8 -16.05 9.86 -18.50
N VAL A 9 -16.05 8.53 -18.42
CA VAL A 9 -15.81 7.80 -17.17
C VAL A 9 -14.30 7.62 -17.07
N PRO A 10 -13.65 8.17 -16.03
CA PRO A 10 -12.21 8.01 -15.87
C PRO A 10 -11.86 6.53 -15.68
N SER A 11 -10.66 6.12 -16.09
CA SER A 11 -10.14 4.82 -15.70
C SER A 11 -10.11 4.73 -14.17
N LEU A 12 -10.54 3.59 -13.64
CA LEU A 12 -10.33 3.25 -12.23
C LEU A 12 -8.81 3.20 -11.99
N GLN A 13 -8.36 3.59 -10.80
CA GLN A 13 -6.96 3.56 -10.43
C GLN A 13 -6.85 3.00 -9.00
N GLY A 14 -7.63 1.96 -8.69
CA GLY A 14 -7.79 1.44 -7.33
C GLY A 14 -8.50 2.43 -6.38
N ILE A 15 -8.08 2.44 -5.12
CA ILE A 15 -8.80 3.16 -4.05
C ILE A 15 -8.70 4.69 -4.19
N GLN A 16 -7.60 5.20 -4.78
CA GLN A 16 -7.32 6.64 -4.84
C GLN A 16 -8.38 7.46 -5.60
N ASN A 17 -9.10 6.83 -6.53
CA ASN A 17 -10.16 7.48 -7.29
C ASN A 17 -11.48 6.70 -7.26
N ILE A 18 -11.66 5.73 -6.35
CA ILE A 18 -12.86 4.89 -6.32
C ILE A 18 -14.14 5.72 -6.17
N ASP A 19 -14.12 6.78 -5.36
CA ASP A 19 -15.30 7.60 -5.09
C ASP A 19 -15.65 8.51 -6.27
N SER A 20 -14.64 9.12 -6.92
CA SER A 20 -14.86 9.90 -8.13
C SER A 20 -15.29 9.01 -9.29
N TRP A 21 -14.71 7.82 -9.42
CA TRP A 21 -15.10 6.79 -10.38
C TRP A 21 -16.56 6.35 -10.17
N LYS A 22 -16.97 6.02 -8.94
CA LYS A 22 -18.36 5.66 -8.60
C LYS A 22 -19.33 6.77 -8.99
N ARG A 23 -18.99 8.03 -8.71
CA ARG A 23 -19.83 9.18 -9.08
C ARG A 23 -19.92 9.34 -10.60
N ALA A 24 -18.82 9.19 -11.32
CA ALA A 24 -18.80 9.28 -12.78
C ALA A 24 -19.66 8.18 -13.44
N ILE A 25 -19.56 6.93 -12.96
CA ILE A 25 -20.42 5.82 -13.39
C ILE A 25 -21.89 6.16 -13.13
N LYS A 26 -22.24 6.54 -11.88
CA LYS A 26 -23.62 6.87 -11.53
C LYS A 26 -24.18 8.02 -12.37
N PHE A 27 -23.39 9.06 -12.60
CA PHE A 27 -23.78 10.19 -13.43
C PHE A 27 -24.00 9.77 -14.90
N ALA A 28 -23.09 8.98 -15.48
CA ALA A 28 -23.23 8.46 -16.85
C ALA A 28 -24.51 7.61 -17.02
N LEU A 29 -24.84 6.79 -16.03
CA LEU A 29 -26.07 5.98 -16.03
C LEU A 29 -27.32 6.82 -15.78
N GLN A 30 -27.24 7.85 -14.92
CA GLN A 30 -28.37 8.71 -14.59
C GLN A 30 -28.88 9.47 -15.81
N LEU A 31 -27.99 9.91 -16.72
CA LEU A 31 -28.38 10.57 -17.97
C LEU A 31 -29.25 9.69 -18.87
N ARG A 32 -29.22 8.37 -18.67
CA ARG A 32 -30.01 7.38 -19.41
C ARG A 32 -31.06 6.66 -18.54
N CYS A 33 -31.27 7.12 -17.31
CA CYS A 33 -32.17 6.49 -16.32
C CYS A 33 -31.81 5.02 -15.99
N LEU A 34 -30.53 4.63 -16.09
CA LEU A 34 -30.07 3.24 -15.95
C LEU A 34 -29.45 2.91 -14.58
N THR A 35 -29.46 3.84 -13.61
CA THR A 35 -28.79 3.64 -12.31
C THR A 35 -29.29 2.42 -11.53
N MET A 36 -30.58 2.06 -11.69
CA MET A 36 -31.20 0.91 -11.04
C MET A 36 -30.52 -0.43 -11.35
N TYR A 37 -29.88 -0.56 -12.52
CA TYR A 37 -29.17 -1.79 -12.91
C TYR A 37 -27.95 -2.08 -12.05
N ILE A 38 -27.27 -1.07 -11.50
CA ILE A 38 -26.12 -1.28 -10.59
C ILE A 38 -26.53 -1.18 -9.11
N ASP A 39 -27.52 -0.34 -8.79
CA ASP A 39 -27.95 -0.14 -7.40
C ASP A 39 -28.76 -1.34 -6.88
N LYS A 40 -29.71 -1.84 -7.67
CA LYS A 40 -30.64 -2.91 -7.25
C LYS A 40 -30.51 -4.18 -8.08
N GLY A 41 -30.08 -4.04 -9.33
CA GLY A 41 -30.19 -5.11 -10.33
C GLY A 41 -31.62 -5.16 -10.86
N VAL A 42 -31.74 -5.21 -12.18
CA VAL A 42 -33.05 -5.29 -12.84
C VAL A 42 -33.24 -6.71 -13.35
N PRO A 43 -34.30 -7.42 -12.91
CA PRO A 43 -34.60 -8.76 -13.40
C PRO A 43 -34.99 -8.73 -14.88
N GLU A 44 -34.89 -9.88 -15.53
CA GLU A 44 -35.32 -10.06 -16.92
C GLU A 44 -36.83 -9.85 -17.04
N PRO A 45 -37.32 -9.01 -17.98
CA PRO A 45 -38.74 -8.81 -18.22
C PRO A 45 -39.34 -9.97 -19.04
N GLU A 46 -40.66 -10.16 -18.95
CA GLU A 46 -41.36 -11.27 -19.62
C GLU A 46 -41.68 -10.98 -21.11
N GLY A 47 -41.73 -9.71 -21.53
CA GLY A 47 -42.04 -9.31 -22.90
C GLY A 47 -40.81 -9.24 -23.82
N ASP A 48 -40.93 -9.72 -25.06
CA ASP A 48 -39.82 -9.78 -26.02
C ASP A 48 -39.20 -8.39 -26.33
N ASP A 49 -40.03 -7.36 -26.50
CA ASP A 49 -39.56 -5.99 -26.77
C ASP A 49 -38.85 -5.37 -25.55
N GLU A 50 -39.39 -5.62 -24.36
CA GLU A 50 -38.80 -5.16 -23.09
C GLU A 50 -37.48 -5.89 -22.82
N LYS A 51 -37.40 -7.18 -23.16
CA LYS A 51 -36.21 -8.00 -23.05
C LYS A 51 -35.11 -7.50 -23.98
N ALA A 52 -35.44 -7.16 -25.23
CA ALA A 52 -34.46 -6.61 -26.15
C ALA A 52 -33.86 -5.27 -25.65
N GLN A 53 -34.68 -4.42 -25.01
CA GLN A 53 -34.18 -3.19 -24.40
C GLN A 53 -33.33 -3.49 -23.14
N TRP A 54 -33.79 -4.40 -22.29
CA TRP A 54 -33.07 -4.84 -21.09
C TRP A 54 -31.68 -5.41 -21.42
N GLU A 55 -31.56 -6.23 -22.47
CA GLU A 55 -30.28 -6.76 -22.95
C GLU A 55 -29.35 -5.64 -23.44
N LYS A 56 -29.88 -4.67 -24.20
CA LYS A 56 -29.12 -3.51 -24.69
C LYS A 56 -28.60 -2.64 -23.54
N ASP A 57 -29.45 -2.37 -22.55
CA ASP A 57 -29.09 -1.59 -21.37
C ASP A 57 -27.96 -2.27 -20.60
N ARG A 58 -28.08 -3.59 -20.35
CA ARG A 58 -27.06 -4.36 -19.65
C ARG A 58 -25.74 -4.42 -20.41
N ALA A 59 -25.79 -4.62 -21.72
CA ALA A 59 -24.60 -4.62 -22.57
C ALA A 59 -23.90 -3.25 -22.55
N PHE A 60 -24.67 -2.16 -22.63
CA PHE A 60 -24.14 -0.81 -22.56
C PHE A 60 -23.44 -0.53 -21.22
N ILE A 61 -24.08 -0.87 -20.10
CA ILE A 61 -23.51 -0.66 -18.76
C ILE A 61 -22.24 -1.50 -18.59
N SER A 62 -22.29 -2.77 -19.01
CA SER A 62 -21.13 -3.67 -18.92
C SER A 62 -19.96 -3.14 -19.74
N ALA A 63 -20.20 -2.62 -20.95
CA ALA A 63 -19.15 -2.00 -21.76
C ALA A 63 -18.51 -0.78 -21.07
N ILE A 64 -19.29 0.06 -20.40
CA ILE A 64 -18.76 1.19 -19.62
C ILE A 64 -17.88 0.69 -18.47
N LEU A 65 -18.38 -0.27 -17.68
CA LEU A 65 -17.66 -0.80 -16.53
C LEU A 65 -16.32 -1.40 -16.98
N LEU A 66 -16.35 -2.30 -17.97
CA LEU A 66 -15.16 -2.99 -18.47
C LEU A 66 -14.15 -2.04 -19.10
N LYS A 67 -14.62 -1.07 -19.90
CA LYS A 67 -13.73 -0.05 -20.47
C LYS A 67 -13.03 0.77 -19.38
N SER A 68 -13.72 1.05 -18.27
CA SER A 68 -13.14 1.83 -17.16
C SER A 68 -12.12 1.07 -16.32
N ILE A 69 -11.98 -0.26 -16.48
CA ILE A 69 -11.04 -1.08 -15.72
C ILE A 69 -10.03 -1.85 -16.60
N VAL A 70 -10.04 -1.64 -17.92
CA VAL A 70 -9.30 -2.48 -18.88
C VAL A 70 -7.78 -2.51 -18.62
N ASP A 71 -7.23 -1.40 -18.14
CA ASP A 71 -5.80 -1.26 -17.85
C ASP A 71 -5.44 -1.63 -16.39
N GLU A 72 -6.44 -1.93 -15.55
CA GLU A 72 -6.27 -2.17 -14.12
C GLU A 72 -6.18 -3.67 -13.83
N ILE A 73 -5.07 -4.28 -14.23
CA ILE A 73 -4.78 -5.71 -14.01
C ILE A 73 -4.92 -6.09 -12.54
N ASP A 74 -4.52 -5.19 -11.63
CA ASP A 74 -4.59 -5.39 -10.19
C ASP A 74 -6.02 -5.56 -9.70
N VAL A 75 -7.02 -4.98 -10.38
CA VAL A 75 -8.45 -5.17 -10.07
C VAL A 75 -9.01 -6.42 -10.76
N ILE A 76 -8.59 -6.68 -12.00
CA ILE A 76 -9.06 -7.83 -12.81
C ILE A 76 -8.63 -9.18 -12.19
N GLY A 77 -7.41 -9.28 -11.65
CA GLY A 77 -6.92 -10.50 -11.00
C GLY A 77 -7.84 -10.98 -9.87
N PRO A 78 -8.06 -10.17 -8.82
CA PRO A 78 -8.97 -10.48 -7.72
C PRO A 78 -10.43 -10.69 -8.13
N MET A 79 -10.87 -10.04 -9.23
CA MET A 79 -12.19 -10.32 -9.80
C MET A 79 -12.25 -11.78 -10.31
N LYS A 80 -11.27 -12.22 -11.10
CA LYS A 80 -11.18 -13.60 -11.60
C LYS A 80 -11.07 -14.61 -10.45
N ASP A 81 -10.26 -14.31 -9.45
CA ASP A 81 -10.11 -15.16 -8.25
C ASP A 81 -11.42 -15.26 -7.45
N SER A 82 -12.25 -14.22 -7.52
CA SER A 82 -13.61 -14.19 -6.93
C SER A 82 -14.67 -14.84 -7.83
N GLY A 83 -14.28 -15.50 -8.92
CA GLY A 83 -15.18 -16.20 -9.84
C GLY A 83 -15.82 -15.31 -10.91
N TRP A 84 -15.23 -14.15 -11.22
CA TRP A 84 -15.72 -13.30 -12.31
C TRP A 84 -15.54 -14.01 -13.67
N ASP A 85 -16.64 -14.15 -14.39
CA ASP A 85 -16.67 -14.62 -15.77
C ASP A 85 -16.62 -13.41 -16.73
N PRO A 86 -15.67 -13.35 -17.69
CA PRO A 86 -15.68 -12.33 -18.75
C PRO A 86 -16.97 -12.31 -19.59
N SER A 87 -17.75 -13.40 -19.57
CA SER A 87 -19.06 -13.49 -20.21
C SER A 87 -20.23 -13.08 -19.30
N GLU A 88 -19.96 -12.63 -18.07
CA GLU A 88 -20.97 -12.15 -17.12
C GLU A 88 -21.77 -11.00 -17.75
N LYS A 89 -23.08 -11.23 -17.89
CA LYS A 89 -24.02 -10.28 -18.48
C LYS A 89 -24.69 -9.41 -17.43
N ASP A 90 -24.41 -9.63 -16.16
CA ASP A 90 -24.94 -8.86 -15.04
C ASP A 90 -24.05 -7.67 -14.68
N PRO A 91 -24.46 -6.44 -15.05
CA PRO A 91 -23.70 -5.25 -14.69
C PRO A 91 -23.65 -5.03 -13.18
N LYS A 92 -24.65 -5.49 -12.41
CA LYS A 92 -24.63 -5.38 -10.95
C LYS A 92 -23.52 -6.25 -10.36
N LYS A 93 -23.48 -7.53 -10.74
CA LYS A 93 -22.44 -8.43 -10.24
C LYS A 93 -21.05 -7.93 -10.63
N THR A 94 -20.89 -7.45 -11.86
CA THR A 94 -19.63 -6.89 -12.35
C THR A 94 -19.23 -5.66 -11.52
N TYR A 95 -20.15 -4.72 -11.30
CA TYR A 95 -19.92 -3.54 -10.46
C TYR A 95 -19.54 -3.93 -9.02
N ASP A 96 -20.32 -4.81 -8.39
CA ASP A 96 -20.10 -5.25 -7.00
C ASP A 96 -18.74 -5.97 -6.87
N LEU A 97 -18.34 -6.77 -7.87
CA LEU A 97 -17.02 -7.41 -7.93
C LEU A 97 -15.89 -6.39 -8.05
N ILE A 98 -16.02 -5.37 -8.90
CA ILE A 98 -15.03 -4.28 -9.00
C ILE A 98 -14.83 -3.62 -7.64
N ILE A 99 -15.93 -3.23 -6.97
CA ILE A 99 -15.84 -2.59 -5.64
C ILE A 99 -15.18 -3.52 -4.63
N LYS A 100 -15.57 -4.79 -4.61
CA LYS A 100 -15.02 -5.79 -3.70
C LYS A 100 -13.51 -5.98 -3.93
N SER A 101 -13.08 -6.06 -5.18
CA SER A 101 -11.67 -6.23 -5.54
C SER A 101 -10.82 -5.04 -5.12
N VAL A 102 -11.27 -3.81 -5.36
CA VAL A 102 -10.54 -2.61 -4.92
C VAL A 102 -10.39 -2.57 -3.39
N VAL A 103 -11.47 -2.86 -2.66
CA VAL A 103 -11.44 -2.89 -1.18
C VAL A 103 -10.56 -4.04 -0.66
N PHE A 104 -10.55 -5.18 -1.35
CA PHE A 104 -9.67 -6.29 -0.99
C PHE A 104 -8.20 -5.92 -1.16
N LEU A 105 -7.83 -5.33 -2.30
CA LEU A 105 -6.46 -4.86 -2.57
C LEU A 105 -6.00 -3.84 -1.54
N GLU A 106 -6.85 -2.89 -1.18
CA GLU A 106 -6.55 -1.90 -0.15
C GLU A 106 -6.28 -2.59 1.21
N LYS A 107 -7.11 -3.56 1.60
CA LYS A 107 -6.95 -4.30 2.85
C LYS A 107 -5.72 -5.18 2.85
N SER A 108 -5.42 -5.84 1.73
CA SER A 108 -4.21 -6.67 1.61
C SER A 108 -2.96 -5.79 1.67
N ASP A 109 -2.93 -4.70 0.92
CA ASP A 109 -1.83 -3.74 0.94
C ASP A 109 -1.63 -3.15 2.34
N MET A 110 -2.71 -2.79 3.03
CA MET A 110 -2.66 -2.34 4.42
C MET A 110 -2.06 -3.40 5.34
N SER A 111 -2.51 -4.65 5.21
CA SER A 111 -2.05 -5.75 6.06
C SER A 111 -0.55 -6.01 5.85
N TYR A 112 -0.08 -5.97 4.60
CA TYR A 112 1.34 -6.08 4.28
C TYR A 112 2.14 -4.88 4.80
N LEU A 113 1.66 -3.65 4.62
CA LEU A 113 2.33 -2.44 5.12
C LEU A 113 2.45 -2.46 6.65
N LEU A 114 1.39 -2.85 7.36
CA LEU A 114 1.38 -2.94 8.81
C LEU A 114 2.28 -4.07 9.31
N HIS A 115 2.24 -5.24 8.67
CA HIS A 115 3.12 -6.35 8.98
C HIS A 115 4.59 -5.95 8.78
N ASP A 116 4.93 -5.40 7.61
CA ASP A 116 6.27 -4.89 7.28
C ASP A 116 6.75 -3.90 8.33
N PHE A 117 5.88 -2.99 8.79
CA PHE A 117 6.26 -1.96 9.76
C PHE A 117 6.48 -2.54 11.15
N THR A 118 5.55 -3.35 11.64
CA THR A 118 5.60 -3.94 12.99
C THR A 118 6.70 -4.97 13.18
N HIS A 119 7.18 -5.60 12.10
CA HIS A 119 8.22 -6.63 12.11
C HIS A 119 9.56 -6.12 11.54
N MET A 120 9.76 -4.81 11.53
CA MET A 120 11.06 -4.24 11.15
C MET A 120 12.12 -4.60 12.19
N HIS A 121 13.18 -5.29 11.73
CA HIS A 121 14.39 -5.52 12.53
C HIS A 121 15.60 -4.94 11.80
N ARG A 122 16.42 -4.14 12.50
CA ARG A 122 17.59 -3.47 11.92
C ARG A 122 18.55 -4.42 11.20
N GLN A 123 18.71 -5.65 11.70
CA GLN A 123 19.57 -6.68 11.11
C GLN A 123 19.16 -7.09 9.68
N ASN A 124 17.89 -6.93 9.31
CA ASN A 124 17.37 -7.29 7.99
C ASN A 124 17.74 -6.25 6.91
N TYR A 125 18.44 -5.18 7.28
CA TYR A 125 18.79 -4.08 6.39
C TYR A 125 20.31 -3.96 6.25
N PRO A 126 20.82 -3.66 5.04
CA PRO A 126 22.26 -3.54 4.80
C PRO A 126 22.93 -2.41 5.59
N SER A 127 22.17 -1.37 5.97
CA SER A 127 22.69 -0.22 6.71
C SER A 127 21.61 0.41 7.60
N LEU A 128 22.04 1.18 8.61
CA LEU A 128 21.11 1.90 9.48
C LEU A 128 20.34 2.96 8.69
N ARG A 129 20.97 3.55 7.67
CA ARG A 129 20.31 4.46 6.74
C ARG A 129 19.17 3.79 5.98
N SER A 130 19.37 2.57 5.49
CA SER A 130 18.32 1.80 4.79
C SER A 130 17.15 1.45 5.71
N TYR A 131 17.45 1.10 6.97
CA TYR A 131 16.43 0.86 8.00
C TYR A 131 15.58 2.09 8.26
N ILE A 132 16.21 3.25 8.54
CA ILE A 132 15.53 4.54 8.75
C ILE A 132 14.66 4.92 7.54
N ALA A 133 15.18 4.73 6.32
CA ALA A 133 14.46 5.06 5.10
C ALA A 133 13.18 4.20 4.95
N LYS A 134 13.27 2.89 5.19
CA LYS A 134 12.10 2.00 5.15
C LYS A 134 11.09 2.34 6.26
N ALA A 135 11.55 2.69 7.46
CA ALA A 135 10.66 3.05 8.58
C ALA A 135 9.84 4.32 8.26
N ASN A 136 10.50 5.37 7.75
CA ASN A 136 9.80 6.59 7.33
C ASN A 136 8.85 6.33 6.16
N TYR A 137 9.27 5.54 5.17
CA TYR A 137 8.43 5.16 4.05
C TYR A 137 7.15 4.46 4.50
N LEU A 138 7.25 3.43 5.34
CA LEU A 138 6.10 2.65 5.81
C LEU A 138 5.17 3.50 6.68
N LYS A 139 5.71 4.31 7.59
CA LYS A 139 4.94 5.27 8.39
C LYS A 139 4.11 6.21 7.51
N GLU A 140 4.73 6.86 6.53
CA GLU A 140 4.01 7.79 5.65
C GLU A 140 3.00 7.06 4.76
N ARG A 141 3.30 5.85 4.29
CA ARG A 141 2.33 5.04 3.53
C ARG A 141 1.12 4.63 4.35
N LEU A 142 1.31 4.18 5.60
CA LEU A 142 0.22 3.86 6.51
C LEU A 142 -0.64 5.10 6.80
N LYS A 143 0.00 6.26 7.03
CA LYS A 143 -0.69 7.53 7.25
C LYS A 143 -1.52 7.96 6.03
N VAL A 144 -0.94 7.92 4.82
CA VAL A 144 -1.65 8.25 3.57
C VAL A 144 -2.83 7.30 3.33
N ALA A 145 -2.69 6.03 3.71
CA ALA A 145 -3.77 5.05 3.64
C ALA A 145 -4.85 5.23 4.73
N GLY A 146 -4.72 6.21 5.65
CA GLY A 146 -5.67 6.45 6.74
C GLY A 146 -5.50 5.53 7.96
N TYR A 147 -4.42 4.74 8.00
CA TYR A 147 -4.09 3.79 9.07
C TYR A 147 -2.84 4.20 9.84
N GLY A 148 -2.58 5.52 9.94
CA GLY A 148 -1.48 6.04 10.74
C GLY A 148 -1.58 5.54 12.18
N LEU A 149 -0.46 5.11 12.74
CA LEU A 149 -0.40 4.68 14.13
C LEU A 149 -0.19 5.91 15.03
N GLY A 150 -0.45 5.76 16.33
CA GLY A 150 -0.07 6.81 17.28
C GLY A 150 1.46 6.93 17.35
N GLU A 151 2.00 8.14 17.49
CA GLU A 151 3.46 8.37 17.49
C GLU A 151 4.20 7.45 18.47
N ASN A 152 3.64 7.23 19.67
CA ASN A 152 4.21 6.30 20.65
C ASN A 152 4.34 4.86 20.12
N GLN A 153 3.36 4.38 19.33
CA GLN A 153 3.42 3.05 18.73
C GLN A 153 4.47 3.01 17.62
N GLU A 154 4.52 4.05 16.78
CA GLU A 154 5.52 4.17 15.70
C GLU A 154 6.95 4.16 16.27
N VAL A 155 7.18 4.95 17.32
CA VAL A 155 8.47 5.01 18.03
C VAL A 155 8.80 3.66 18.66
N ALA A 156 7.84 3.03 19.37
CA ALA A 156 8.06 1.74 19.99
C ALA A 156 8.46 0.67 18.97
N ILE A 157 7.74 0.57 17.85
CA ILE A 157 8.03 -0.41 16.78
C ILE A 157 9.47 -0.26 16.28
N VAL A 158 9.87 0.95 15.91
CA VAL A 158 11.23 1.20 15.39
C VAL A 158 12.29 0.98 16.46
N LEU A 159 11.99 1.34 17.71
CA LEU A 159 12.87 1.14 18.86
C LEU A 159 13.13 -0.34 19.10
N TRP A 160 12.08 -1.16 19.19
CA TRP A 160 12.20 -2.60 19.41
C TRP A 160 12.98 -3.31 18.29
N GLY A 161 12.85 -2.83 17.05
CA GLY A 161 13.62 -3.33 15.91
C GLY A 161 15.14 -3.12 16.01
N LEU A 162 15.61 -2.28 16.95
CA LEU A 162 17.04 -1.98 17.16
C LEU A 162 17.68 -2.81 18.27
N LYS A 163 16.88 -3.46 19.13
CA LYS A 163 17.30 -4.12 20.37
C LYS A 163 18.55 -4.97 20.23
N ASP A 164 18.61 -5.83 19.22
CA ASP A 164 19.69 -6.81 19.07
C ASP A 164 20.96 -6.20 18.44
N THR A 165 20.82 -5.08 17.74
CA THR A 165 21.94 -4.45 17.00
C THR A 165 22.58 -3.28 17.74
N HIS A 166 21.82 -2.62 18.62
CA HIS A 166 22.26 -1.45 19.39
C HIS A 166 21.78 -1.54 20.85
N PRO A 167 22.14 -2.60 21.60
CA PRO A 167 21.56 -2.86 22.93
C PRO A 167 21.79 -1.73 23.94
N ASP A 168 22.97 -1.11 23.94
CA ASP A 168 23.30 -0.02 24.87
C ASP A 168 22.43 1.22 24.61
N HIS A 169 22.35 1.64 23.34
CA HIS A 169 21.51 2.78 22.95
C HIS A 169 20.02 2.48 23.12
N HIS A 170 19.62 1.23 22.90
CA HIS A 170 18.25 0.77 23.10
C HIS A 170 17.81 0.94 24.56
N ALA A 171 18.67 0.61 25.54
CA ALA A 171 18.35 0.82 26.95
C ALA A 171 18.09 2.31 27.26
N ASP A 172 18.94 3.20 26.77
CA ASP A 172 18.78 4.66 26.95
C ASP A 172 17.50 5.19 26.29
N TRP A 173 17.19 4.72 25.08
CA TRP A 173 15.96 5.12 24.38
C TRP A 173 14.72 4.57 25.08
N ILE A 174 14.73 3.35 25.63
CA ILE A 174 13.62 2.83 26.42
C ILE A 174 13.35 3.70 27.64
N GLN A 175 14.40 4.18 28.32
CA GLN A 175 14.23 5.11 29.44
C GLN A 175 13.58 6.43 29.00
N LYS A 176 14.05 7.03 27.89
CA LYS A 176 13.45 8.24 27.32
C LYS A 176 12.01 8.02 26.85
N PHE A 177 11.71 6.85 26.28
CA PHE A 177 10.38 6.47 25.82
C PHE A 177 9.41 6.32 26.98
N ASN A 178 9.79 5.60 28.03
CA ASN A 178 8.98 5.43 29.24
C ASN A 178 8.79 6.76 30.01
N GLY A 179 9.76 7.67 29.93
CA GLY A 179 9.66 9.03 30.45
C GLY A 179 8.84 9.99 29.59
N GLY A 180 8.34 9.55 28.43
CA GLY A 180 7.52 10.37 27.51
C GLY A 180 8.29 11.43 26.73
N SER A 181 9.62 11.39 26.72
CA SER A 181 10.46 12.40 26.06
C SER A 181 11.01 11.96 24.70
N LEU A 182 10.82 10.70 24.31
CA LEU A 182 11.28 10.17 23.01
C LEU A 182 10.18 10.29 21.95
N THR A 183 10.29 11.30 21.10
CA THR A 183 9.41 11.48 19.93
C THR A 183 9.99 10.81 18.68
N TRP A 184 9.18 10.69 17.62
CA TRP A 184 9.67 10.18 16.32
C TRP A 184 10.84 11.00 15.81
N ALA A 185 10.71 12.33 15.86
CA ALA A 185 11.76 13.24 15.42
C ALA A 185 13.06 13.05 16.23
N ALA A 186 12.98 12.92 17.55
CA ALA A 186 14.14 12.71 18.40
C ALA A 186 14.85 11.38 18.08
N LEU A 187 14.08 10.28 18.00
CA LEU A 187 14.64 8.97 17.65
C LEU A 187 15.28 8.99 16.25
N MET A 188 14.59 9.53 15.24
CA MET A 188 15.13 9.60 13.87
C MET A 188 16.41 10.43 13.79
N ASN A 189 16.50 11.53 14.54
CA ASN A 189 17.72 12.34 14.59
C ASN A 189 18.89 11.57 15.19
N ASP A 190 18.68 10.87 16.31
CA ASP A 190 19.71 10.03 16.93
C ASP A 190 20.19 8.93 15.96
N LEU A 191 19.25 8.23 15.31
CA LEU A 191 19.57 7.16 14.36
C LEU A 191 20.30 7.70 13.11
N GLN A 192 19.93 8.88 12.62
CA GLN A 192 20.63 9.52 11.52
C GLN A 192 22.07 9.85 11.88
N ALA A 193 22.32 10.43 13.07
CA ALA A 193 23.66 10.70 13.55
C ALA A 193 24.51 9.42 13.63
N MET A 194 23.94 8.33 14.15
CA MET A 194 24.59 7.03 14.19
C MET A 194 24.88 6.46 12.79
N SER A 195 23.96 6.62 11.84
CA SER A 195 24.13 6.13 10.46
C SER A 195 25.31 6.79 9.74
N VAL A 196 25.62 8.05 10.08
CA VAL A 196 26.80 8.76 9.56
C VAL A 196 28.08 8.15 10.12
N VAL A 197 28.11 7.78 11.40
CA VAL A 197 29.26 7.11 12.03
C VAL A 197 29.47 5.72 11.43
N GLU A 198 28.41 4.93 11.26
CA GLU A 198 28.43 3.59 10.63
C GLU A 198 29.04 3.68 9.21
N SER A 199 28.60 4.66 8.42
CA SER A 199 29.08 4.89 7.05
C SER A 199 30.56 5.29 6.99
N ARG A 200 31.07 5.99 8.01
CA ARG A 200 32.49 6.39 8.11
C ARG A 200 33.37 5.20 8.49
N ASN A 201 32.89 4.33 9.37
CA ASN A 201 33.62 3.14 9.81
C ASN A 201 33.75 2.08 8.70
N TYR A 202 32.75 1.96 7.82
CA TYR A 202 32.83 1.08 6.64
C TYR A 202 33.89 1.53 5.61
N ARG A 203 34.21 2.82 5.56
CA ARG A 203 35.19 3.40 4.61
C ARG A 203 36.64 3.39 5.09
N ARG A 204 36.91 3.01 6.34
CA ARG A 204 38.29 2.84 6.84
C ARG A 204 38.67 1.37 6.74
N PRO A 205 39.64 0.98 5.89
CA PRO A 205 40.21 -0.36 5.97
C PRO A 205 40.79 -0.55 7.36
N LYS A 206 40.54 -1.71 7.99
CA LYS A 206 41.24 -2.10 9.21
C LYS A 206 42.74 -2.13 8.90
N ALA A 207 43.51 -1.20 9.45
CA ALA A 207 44.96 -1.27 9.41
C ALA A 207 45.39 -2.55 10.13
N SER A 208 45.93 -3.52 9.39
CA SER A 208 46.52 -4.73 9.97
C SER A 208 47.73 -4.32 10.80
N THR A 209 47.62 -4.45 12.11
CA THR A 209 48.74 -4.24 13.03
C THR A 209 49.69 -5.44 12.91
N SER A 210 50.65 -5.35 11.98
CA SER A 210 51.83 -6.22 11.97
C SER A 210 52.79 -5.73 13.05
N VAL A 211 52.65 -6.26 14.27
CA VAL A 211 53.70 -6.18 15.29
C VAL A 211 54.76 -7.22 14.90
N LYS A 212 55.87 -6.78 14.30
CA LYS A 212 57.11 -7.58 14.31
C LYS A 212 57.84 -7.27 15.60
N SER A 213 57.85 -8.26 16.50
CA SER A 213 58.63 -8.23 17.72
C SER A 213 60.12 -8.16 17.40
N THR A 214 60.78 -7.14 17.91
CA THR A 214 62.22 -7.13 18.15
C THR A 214 62.55 -8.16 19.22
N GLY A 215 63.40 -9.13 18.88
CA GLY A 215 63.92 -10.15 19.80
C GLY A 215 65.30 -10.59 19.32
N SER A 216 66.32 -9.95 19.89
CA SER A 216 67.74 -10.26 19.80
C SER A 216 68.11 -11.33 20.82
N GLU A 217 68.98 -12.27 20.47
CA GLU A 217 70.04 -12.94 21.28
C GLU A 217 70.56 -14.17 20.51
N MET A 218 71.77 -14.15 19.94
CA MET A 218 73.11 -14.46 20.49
C MET A 218 73.39 -15.94 20.82
N SER A 219 74.51 -16.41 20.26
CA SER A 219 75.39 -17.50 20.72
C SER A 219 75.05 -18.94 20.35
N SER A 220 75.79 -19.50 19.37
CA SER A 220 76.96 -20.37 19.62
C SER A 220 77.79 -20.51 18.36
#